data_AF-A0A3C1C9Y2-F1
#
_entry.id   AF-A0A3C1C9Y2-F1
#
_cell.length_a   1.000
_cell.length_b   1.000
_cell.length_c   1.000
_cell.angle_alpha   90.00
_cell.angle_beta   90.00
_cell.angle_gamma   90.00
#
_symmetry.space_group_name_H-M   'P 1'
#
loop_
_entity.id
_entity.type
_entity.pdbx_description
1 polymer ?
#
loop_
_entity_poly.entity_id
_entity_poly.type
_entity_poly.pdbx_seq_one_letter_code
_entity_poly.pdbx_strand_id
1 'polypeptide(L)'
;MFGQETKTAVEKKSYLSVQPGISFPLGNFTSRDLSNEDAGFAVAGFAIDLAYQYEFDKNVGIAVQGFYNRNDVAIRKLRDQTGVPNLSLDHWQFLGLVAGPVFTYPISDKVKGDFRVMGGFATANSPAIATNGTVLAPEDWSGAGVFQAGINCRVDLGSNAFFIGGLDYRYLSPKFKSNSEFIGLVEATQKMSTLKVGIGIGIAF
;
A
#
# COMPACT_ATOMS: atom_id res chain seq x y z
N MET A 1 -3.73 -18.73 -55.74
CA MET A 1 -3.00 -17.99 -54.69
C MET A 1 -3.94 -17.92 -53.48
N PHE A 2 -3.64 -18.66 -52.42
CA PHE A 2 -4.43 -18.58 -51.18
C PHE A 2 -3.88 -17.42 -50.35
N GLY A 3 -4.67 -16.36 -50.22
CA GLY A 3 -4.38 -15.24 -49.33
C GLY A 3 -4.51 -15.72 -47.89
N GLN A 4 -3.38 -15.83 -47.19
CA GLN A 4 -3.36 -16.14 -45.78
C GLN A 4 -3.78 -14.87 -45.02
N GLU A 5 -5.07 -14.78 -44.68
CA GLU A 5 -5.57 -13.74 -43.78
C GLU A 5 -4.80 -13.83 -42.45
N THR A 6 -3.86 -12.92 -42.27
CA THR A 6 -3.17 -12.75 -41.00
C THR A 6 -4.19 -12.14 -40.06
N LYS A 7 -4.87 -12.98 -39.26
CA LYS A 7 -5.65 -12.50 -38.10
C LYS A 7 -4.70 -11.70 -37.23
N THR A 8 -4.73 -10.38 -37.36
CA THR A 8 -4.01 -9.48 -36.46
C THR A 8 -4.59 -9.73 -35.09
N ALA A 9 -3.82 -10.39 -34.21
CA ALA A 9 -4.22 -10.55 -32.82
C ALA A 9 -4.46 -9.14 -32.27
N VAL A 10 -5.69 -8.86 -31.82
CA VAL A 10 -6.02 -7.57 -31.24
C VAL A 10 -5.14 -7.39 -30.02
N GLU A 11 -4.29 -6.36 -30.05
CA GLU A 11 -3.40 -6.03 -28.95
C GLU A 11 -4.23 -5.66 -27.72
N LYS A 12 -3.99 -6.36 -26.61
CA LYS A 12 -4.67 -6.11 -25.34
C LYS A 12 -4.07 -4.88 -24.70
N LYS A 13 -4.92 -3.92 -24.39
CA LYS A 13 -4.52 -2.64 -23.80
C LYS A 13 -4.99 -2.50 -22.37
N SER A 14 -6.00 -3.26 -21.96
CA SER A 14 -6.55 -3.21 -20.61
C SER A 14 -6.06 -4.37 -19.76
N TYR A 15 -5.65 -4.06 -18.54
CA TYR A 15 -5.16 -5.04 -17.58
C TYR A 15 -5.81 -4.80 -16.22
N LEU A 16 -6.34 -5.85 -15.62
CA LEU A 16 -6.89 -5.81 -14.26
C LEU A 16 -6.15 -6.84 -13.42
N SER A 17 -5.70 -6.48 -12.22
CA SER A 17 -4.94 -7.38 -11.35
C SER A 17 -5.29 -7.22 -9.88
N VAL A 18 -5.14 -8.33 -9.14
CA VAL A 18 -5.23 -8.36 -7.68
C VAL A 18 -3.90 -8.88 -7.13
N GLN A 19 -3.33 -8.19 -6.15
CA GLN A 19 -2.03 -8.49 -5.58
C GLN A 19 -2.05 -8.43 -4.05
N PRO A 20 -2.27 -9.55 -3.34
CA PRO A 20 -1.93 -9.64 -1.92
C PRO A 20 -0.40 -9.55 -1.72
N GLY A 21 0.01 -9.17 -0.51
CA GLY A 21 1.42 -9.03 -0.20
C GLY A 21 1.70 -8.71 1.27
N ILE A 22 2.98 -8.65 1.58
CA ILE A 22 3.48 -8.24 2.89
C ILE A 22 3.83 -6.76 2.83
N SER A 23 3.37 -5.99 3.82
CA SER A 23 3.67 -4.57 3.97
C SER A 23 4.74 -4.36 5.03
N PHE A 24 5.90 -3.86 4.63
CA PHE A 24 7.02 -3.54 5.51
C PHE A 24 7.03 -2.04 5.83
N PRO A 25 6.74 -1.62 7.08
CA PRO A 25 6.83 -0.21 7.45
C PRO A 25 8.28 0.27 7.47
N LEU A 26 8.49 1.54 7.11
CA LEU A 26 9.80 2.18 6.94
C LEU A 26 9.89 3.52 7.68
N GLY A 27 11.12 3.98 7.92
CA GLY A 27 11.38 5.29 8.54
C GLY A 27 10.76 5.45 9.92
N ASN A 28 10.21 6.63 10.20
CA ASN A 28 9.58 6.93 11.49
C ASN A 28 8.39 6.00 11.80
N PHE A 29 7.72 5.47 10.77
CA PHE A 29 6.58 4.57 10.96
C PHE A 29 6.96 3.25 11.65
N THR A 30 8.16 2.72 11.39
CA THR A 30 8.68 1.50 12.05
C THR A 30 9.57 1.80 13.25
N SER A 31 9.86 3.08 13.51
CA SER A 31 10.71 3.48 14.63
C SER A 31 10.09 3.06 15.96
N ARG A 32 10.95 2.62 16.87
CA ARG A 32 10.61 2.11 18.21
C ARG A 32 11.27 2.91 19.32
N ASP A 33 11.78 4.08 18.97
CA ASP A 33 12.43 4.98 19.90
C ASP A 33 11.35 5.81 20.60
N LEU A 34 11.23 5.66 21.92
CA LEU A 34 10.27 6.42 22.72
C LEU A 34 10.63 7.90 22.84
N SER A 35 11.89 8.28 22.57
CA SER A 35 12.30 9.68 22.52
C SER A 35 12.00 10.35 21.19
N ASN A 36 11.57 9.58 20.19
CA ASN A 36 11.15 10.10 18.89
C ASN A 36 9.64 10.33 18.87
N GLU A 37 9.23 11.59 18.89
CA GLU A 37 7.83 12.00 18.85
C GLU A 37 7.10 11.56 17.56
N ASP A 38 7.84 11.26 16.48
CA ASP A 38 7.29 10.76 15.21
C ASP A 38 7.19 9.20 15.16
N ALA A 39 7.59 8.46 16.21
CA ALA A 39 7.68 7.01 16.17
C ALA A 39 6.32 6.30 16.08
N GLY A 40 6.11 5.53 15.01
CA GLY A 40 4.85 4.83 14.76
C GLY A 40 4.75 3.41 15.33
N PHE A 41 5.86 2.79 15.75
CA PHE A 41 5.92 1.42 16.28
C PHE A 41 5.30 0.33 15.38
N ALA A 42 5.05 0.63 14.11
CA ALA A 42 4.43 -0.29 13.18
C ALA A 42 5.37 -1.47 12.87
N VAL A 43 4.81 -2.66 12.72
CA VAL A 43 5.52 -3.85 12.28
C VAL A 43 4.99 -4.34 10.93
N ALA A 44 5.70 -5.30 10.35
CA ALA A 44 5.28 -5.90 9.09
C ALA A 44 3.85 -6.44 9.22
N GLY A 45 3.06 -6.24 8.17
CA GLY A 45 1.68 -6.66 8.12
C GLY A 45 1.25 -7.05 6.72
N PHE A 46 -0.03 -6.92 6.42
CA PHE A 46 -0.62 -7.36 5.17
C PHE A 46 -1.03 -6.18 4.29
N ALA A 47 -0.92 -6.35 2.98
CA ALA A 47 -1.47 -5.42 2.00
C ALA A 47 -2.15 -6.16 0.84
N ILE A 48 -3.18 -5.54 0.29
CA ILE A 48 -3.83 -5.99 -0.94
C ILE A 48 -4.05 -4.81 -1.88
N ASP A 49 -3.76 -5.04 -3.16
CA ASP A 49 -4.02 -4.06 -4.22
C ASP A 49 -4.98 -4.64 -5.25
N LEU A 50 -5.86 -3.78 -5.75
CA LEU A 50 -6.63 -3.97 -6.97
C LEU A 50 -6.19 -2.88 -7.96
N ALA A 51 -5.61 -3.26 -9.09
CA ALA A 51 -5.06 -2.32 -10.05
C ALA A 51 -5.65 -2.54 -11.44
N TYR A 52 -6.10 -1.44 -12.06
CA TYR A 52 -6.44 -1.35 -13.47
C TYR A 52 -5.36 -0.55 -14.20
N GLN A 53 -4.94 -1.03 -15.36
CA GLN A 53 -3.96 -0.37 -16.23
C GLN A 53 -4.49 -0.35 -17.66
N TYR A 54 -4.33 0.81 -18.32
CA TYR A 54 -4.62 0.98 -19.73
C TYR A 54 -3.37 1.48 -20.47
N GLU A 55 -2.91 0.71 -21.44
CA GLU A 55 -1.75 1.02 -22.30
C GLU A 55 -2.24 1.78 -23.55
N PHE A 56 -1.91 3.07 -23.67
CA PHE A 56 -2.22 3.85 -24.88
C PHE A 56 -1.28 3.44 -26.02
N ASP A 57 -0.02 3.20 -25.65
CA ASP A 57 1.08 2.72 -26.49
C ASP A 57 1.81 1.56 -25.80
N LYS A 58 2.63 0.82 -26.54
CA LYS A 58 3.37 -0.36 -26.07
C LYS A 58 4.29 -0.11 -24.86
N ASN A 59 4.67 1.16 -24.63
CA ASN A 59 5.58 1.54 -23.55
C ASN A 59 4.96 2.47 -22.49
N VAL A 60 3.77 3.01 -22.73
CA VAL A 60 3.19 4.04 -21.87
C VAL A 60 1.69 3.81 -21.69
N GLY A 61 1.26 3.89 -20.44
CA GLY A 61 -0.13 3.79 -20.06
C GLY A 61 -0.47 4.67 -18.86
N ILE A 62 -1.71 4.52 -18.40
CA ILE A 62 -2.18 5.01 -17.11
C ILE A 62 -2.61 3.84 -16.25
N ALA A 63 -2.42 3.95 -14.95
CA ALA A 63 -2.92 3.00 -13.98
C ALA A 63 -3.75 3.70 -12.90
N VAL A 64 -4.73 2.98 -12.38
CA VAL A 64 -5.47 3.31 -11.17
C VAL A 64 -5.36 2.11 -10.23
N GLN A 65 -5.04 2.34 -8.97
CA GLN A 65 -4.89 1.29 -7.97
C GLN A 65 -5.64 1.66 -6.69
N GLY A 66 -6.56 0.79 -6.28
CA GLY A 66 -7.08 0.74 -4.92
C GLY A 66 -6.18 -0.14 -4.05
N PHE A 67 -5.89 0.28 -2.82
CA PHE A 67 -5.07 -0.50 -1.90
C PHE A 67 -5.62 -0.48 -0.49
N TYR A 68 -5.39 -1.56 0.25
CA TYR A 68 -5.58 -1.65 1.68
C TYR A 68 -4.29 -2.16 2.32
N ASN A 69 -3.87 -1.54 3.41
CA ASN A 69 -2.73 -1.96 4.22
C ASN A 69 -3.18 -2.06 5.68
N ARG A 70 -2.66 -3.06 6.37
CA ARG A 70 -2.78 -3.24 7.81
C ARG A 70 -1.43 -3.64 8.38
N ASN A 71 -0.97 -2.89 9.38
CA ASN A 71 0.31 -3.09 10.07
C ASN A 71 0.05 -3.15 11.58
N ASP A 72 0.47 -4.22 12.23
CA ASP A 72 0.35 -4.34 13.68
C ASP A 72 1.33 -3.41 14.40
N VAL A 73 1.19 -3.27 15.72
CA VAL A 73 2.07 -2.46 16.57
C VAL A 73 2.94 -3.36 17.46
N ALA A 74 4.20 -2.97 17.68
CA ALA A 74 5.14 -3.71 18.54
C ALA A 74 4.86 -3.58 20.05
N ILE A 75 3.67 -3.99 20.51
CA ILE A 75 3.16 -3.80 21.88
C ILE A 75 4.07 -4.35 22.97
N ARG A 76 4.73 -5.50 22.74
CA ARG A 76 5.63 -6.10 23.75
C ARG A 76 6.76 -5.14 24.15
N LYS A 77 7.40 -4.51 23.15
CA LYS A 77 8.48 -3.55 23.41
C LYS A 77 7.96 -2.30 24.11
N LEU A 78 6.76 -1.84 23.76
CA LEU A 78 6.11 -0.73 24.44
C LEU A 78 5.82 -1.06 25.91
N ARG A 79 5.33 -2.25 26.23
CA ARG A 79 5.14 -2.71 27.62
C ARG A 79 6.45 -2.77 28.39
N ASP A 80 7.49 -3.36 27.80
CA ASP A 80 8.79 -3.52 28.44
C ASP A 80 9.44 -2.16 28.76
N GLN A 81 9.25 -1.16 27.88
CA GLN A 81 9.85 0.17 28.04
C GLN A 81 9.00 1.13 28.89
N THR A 82 7.66 1.04 28.85
CA THR A 82 6.76 1.91 29.64
C THR A 82 6.49 1.39 31.05
N GLY A 83 6.74 0.10 31.30
CA GLY A 83 6.46 -0.54 32.59
C GLY A 83 4.96 -0.68 32.90
N VAL A 84 4.06 -0.38 31.95
CA VAL A 84 2.61 -0.47 32.14
C VAL A 84 2.14 -1.91 31.89
N PRO A 85 1.72 -2.67 32.91
CA PRO A 85 1.13 -3.98 32.70
C PRO A 85 -0.21 -3.84 31.95
N ASN A 86 -0.51 -4.78 31.04
CA ASN A 86 -1.76 -4.85 30.26
C ASN A 86 -2.03 -3.69 29.28
N LEU A 87 -0.99 -2.99 28.80
CA LEU A 87 -1.11 -2.08 27.66
C LEU A 87 -1.45 -2.86 26.38
N SER A 88 -2.51 -2.46 25.68
CA SER A 88 -2.86 -2.93 24.34
C SER A 88 -2.98 -1.74 23.39
N LEU A 89 -2.32 -1.83 22.24
CA LEU A 89 -2.58 -0.96 21.10
C LEU A 89 -3.24 -1.78 19.99
N ASP A 90 -4.12 -1.15 19.24
CA ASP A 90 -4.64 -1.77 18.02
C ASP A 90 -3.63 -1.67 16.86
N HIS A 91 -4.09 -1.85 15.63
CA HIS A 91 -3.29 -1.82 14.41
C HIS A 91 -3.40 -0.50 13.67
N TRP A 92 -2.37 -0.21 12.87
CA TRP A 92 -2.45 0.77 11.81
C TRP A 92 -3.13 0.15 10.59
N GLN A 93 -4.01 0.90 9.94
CA GLN A 93 -4.63 0.56 8.69
C GLN A 93 -4.85 1.80 7.83
N PHE A 94 -4.75 1.61 6.53
CA PHE A 94 -5.06 2.66 5.57
C PHE A 94 -5.58 2.08 4.26
N LEU A 95 -6.59 2.77 3.72
CA LEU A 95 -7.29 2.46 2.46
C LEU A 95 -7.19 3.68 1.57
N GLY A 96 -6.89 3.47 0.29
CA GLY A 96 -6.78 4.59 -0.63
C GLY A 96 -6.86 4.22 -2.10
N LEU A 97 -6.85 5.26 -2.90
CA LEU A 97 -6.88 5.20 -4.35
C LEU A 97 -5.77 6.10 -4.89
N VAL A 98 -4.96 5.56 -5.79
CA VAL A 98 -3.90 6.28 -6.51
C VAL A 98 -4.07 6.10 -8.01
N ALA A 99 -3.62 7.08 -8.77
CA ALA A 99 -3.56 7.02 -10.21
C ALA A 99 -2.27 7.67 -10.72
N GLY A 100 -1.80 7.25 -11.89
CA GLY A 100 -0.62 7.86 -12.49
C GLY A 100 -0.12 7.12 -13.73
N PRO A 101 0.94 7.63 -14.35
CA PRO A 101 1.57 6.97 -15.49
C PRO A 101 2.16 5.61 -15.11
N VAL A 102 2.13 4.71 -16.08
CA VAL A 102 2.88 3.46 -16.08
C VAL A 102 3.74 3.39 -17.32
N PHE A 103 4.99 2.96 -17.13
CA PHE A 103 5.96 2.76 -18.18
C PHE A 103 6.24 1.26 -18.30
N THR A 104 5.91 0.69 -19.44
CA THR A 104 6.02 -0.75 -19.68
C THR A 104 7.23 -1.05 -20.56
N TYR A 105 8.06 -1.98 -20.11
CA TYR A 105 9.24 -2.45 -20.80
C TYR A 105 9.07 -3.93 -21.19
N PRO A 106 9.06 -4.28 -22.48
CA PRO A 106 9.01 -5.67 -22.91
C PRO A 106 10.36 -6.35 -22.65
N ILE A 107 10.42 -7.22 -21.64
CA ILE A 107 11.63 -7.98 -21.29
C ILE A 107 11.77 -9.20 -22.23
N SER A 108 10.65 -9.84 -22.55
CA SER A 108 10.53 -10.89 -23.58
C SER A 108 9.10 -10.96 -24.10
N ASP A 109 8.82 -11.86 -25.05
CA ASP A 109 7.48 -12.06 -25.62
C ASP A 109 6.39 -12.41 -24.58
N LYS A 110 6.79 -12.91 -23.40
CA LYS A 110 5.87 -13.30 -22.31
C LYS A 110 6.09 -12.53 -21.03
N VAL A 111 7.12 -11.68 -20.95
CA VAL A 111 7.51 -11.02 -19.70
C VAL A 111 7.57 -9.52 -19.94
N LYS A 112 6.80 -8.78 -19.14
CA LYS A 112 6.77 -7.31 -19.17
C LYS A 112 7.16 -6.77 -17.80
N GLY A 113 8.02 -5.76 -17.78
CA GLY A 113 8.30 -4.96 -16.60
C GLY A 113 7.47 -3.69 -16.62
N ASP A 114 6.93 -3.28 -15.47
CA ASP A 114 6.23 -2.00 -15.35
C ASP A 114 6.89 -1.14 -14.28
N PHE A 115 7.10 0.13 -14.58
CA PHE A 115 7.46 1.16 -13.60
C PHE A 115 6.30 2.13 -13.46
N ARG A 116 5.93 2.44 -12.21
CA ARG A 116 4.75 3.26 -11.88
C ARG A 116 5.15 4.39 -10.93
N VAL A 117 4.65 5.58 -11.20
CA VAL A 117 4.70 6.74 -10.29
C VAL A 117 3.30 7.29 -10.19
N MET A 118 2.72 7.27 -9.01
CA MET A 118 1.29 7.54 -8.80
C MET A 118 1.08 8.48 -7.63
N GLY A 119 0.02 9.28 -7.74
CA GLY A 119 -0.46 10.17 -6.69
C GLY A 119 -1.91 9.85 -6.37
N GLY A 120 -2.37 10.18 -5.18
CA GLY A 120 -3.74 9.90 -4.79
C GLY A 120 -4.10 10.36 -3.40
N PHE A 121 -5.08 9.69 -2.82
CA PHE A 121 -5.60 9.98 -1.49
C PHE A 121 -5.86 8.68 -0.73
N ALA A 122 -5.61 8.71 0.57
CA ALA A 122 -5.95 7.62 1.48
C ALA A 122 -6.51 8.16 2.78
N THR A 123 -7.31 7.33 3.43
CA THR A 123 -7.69 7.48 4.82
C THR A 123 -6.90 6.48 5.64
N ALA A 124 -6.30 6.94 6.74
CA ALA A 124 -5.57 6.12 7.69
C ALA A 124 -6.19 6.27 9.08
N ASN A 125 -6.07 5.24 9.91
CA ASN A 125 -6.45 5.32 11.32
C ASN A 125 -5.22 5.55 12.22
N SER A 126 -5.45 6.01 13.45
CA SER A 126 -4.49 5.90 14.56
C SER A 126 -4.88 4.72 15.47
N PRO A 127 -3.93 3.90 15.95
CA PRO A 127 -4.25 2.80 16.85
C PRO A 127 -4.94 3.28 18.12
N ALA A 128 -6.03 2.61 18.51
CA ALA A 128 -6.62 2.83 19.83
C ALA A 128 -5.64 2.36 20.93
N ILE A 129 -5.57 3.11 22.03
CA ILE A 129 -4.75 2.79 23.20
C ILE A 129 -5.67 2.39 24.34
N ALA A 130 -5.49 1.20 24.90
CA ALA A 130 -6.23 0.74 26.06
C ALA A 130 -5.30 0.18 27.14
N THR A 131 -5.68 0.37 28.40
CA THR A 131 -5.04 -0.25 29.57
C THR A 131 -6.10 -0.88 30.46
N ASN A 132 -5.87 -2.11 30.92
CA ASN A 132 -6.82 -2.86 31.76
C ASN A 132 -8.27 -2.87 31.20
N GLY A 133 -8.42 -2.92 29.88
CA GLY A 133 -9.72 -2.91 29.20
C GLY A 133 -10.41 -1.54 29.10
N THR A 134 -9.80 -0.47 29.63
CA THR A 134 -10.29 0.91 29.49
C THR A 134 -9.56 1.59 28.33
N VAL A 135 -10.31 2.12 27.36
CA VAL A 135 -9.78 2.89 26.24
C VAL A 135 -9.35 4.25 26.74
N LEU A 136 -8.05 4.55 26.65
CA LEU A 136 -7.45 5.83 27.05
C LEU A 136 -7.44 6.84 25.89
N ALA A 137 -7.25 6.35 24.67
CA ALA A 137 -7.30 7.14 23.45
C ALA A 137 -8.05 6.32 22.38
N PRO A 138 -9.20 6.79 21.89
CA PRO A 138 -9.93 6.11 20.83
C PRO A 138 -9.17 6.18 19.50
N GLU A 139 -9.54 5.30 18.57
CA GLU A 139 -9.10 5.37 17.18
C GLU A 139 -9.60 6.66 16.52
N ASP A 140 -8.74 7.34 15.76
CA ASP A 140 -9.10 8.49 14.92
C ASP A 140 -8.75 8.20 13.46
N TRP A 141 -9.53 8.74 12.53
CA TRP A 141 -9.31 8.55 11.09
C TRP A 141 -9.02 9.88 10.41
N SER A 142 -7.90 9.93 9.67
CA SER A 142 -7.51 11.12 8.93
C SER A 142 -7.22 10.78 7.47
N GLY A 143 -7.66 11.68 6.59
CA GLY A 143 -7.30 11.66 5.18
C GLY A 143 -5.94 12.32 4.91
N ALA A 144 -5.22 11.84 3.89
CA ALA A 144 -3.98 12.42 3.42
C ALA A 144 -3.74 12.15 1.93
N GLY A 145 -2.98 13.04 1.29
CA GLY A 145 -2.40 12.77 -0.02
C GLY A 145 -1.41 11.59 0.05
N VAL A 146 -1.37 10.81 -1.01
CA VAL A 146 -0.51 9.62 -1.14
C VAL A 146 0.43 9.82 -2.31
N PHE A 147 1.69 9.48 -2.09
CA PHE A 147 2.66 9.25 -3.15
C PHE A 147 2.99 7.76 -3.20
N GLN A 148 3.03 7.19 -4.40
CA GLN A 148 3.41 5.81 -4.63
C GLN A 148 4.39 5.69 -5.80
N ALA A 149 5.41 4.88 -5.62
CA ALA A 149 6.30 4.44 -6.69
C ALA A 149 6.43 2.92 -6.64
N GLY A 150 6.37 2.25 -7.78
CA GLY A 150 6.40 0.79 -7.81
C GLY A 150 6.97 0.20 -9.08
N ILE A 151 7.45 -1.04 -8.96
CA ILE A 151 7.87 -1.88 -10.07
C ILE A 151 7.11 -3.19 -10.07
N ASN A 152 6.66 -3.64 -11.23
CA ASN A 152 6.03 -4.95 -11.40
C ASN A 152 6.73 -5.75 -12.50
N CYS A 153 6.62 -7.07 -12.39
CA CYS A 153 6.94 -8.03 -13.43
C CYS A 153 5.67 -8.84 -13.73
N ARG A 154 5.18 -8.76 -14.97
CA ARG A 154 4.06 -9.56 -15.49
C ARG A 154 4.60 -10.72 -16.31
N VAL A 155 4.04 -11.91 -16.10
CA VAL A 155 4.35 -13.12 -16.86
C VAL A 155 3.07 -13.69 -17.46
N ASP A 156 2.97 -13.66 -18.78
CA ASP A 156 1.79 -14.12 -19.51
C ASP A 156 1.65 -15.66 -19.42
N LEU A 157 0.45 -16.12 -19.03
CA LEU A 157 0.11 -17.54 -18.84
C LEU A 157 -0.71 -18.12 -20.00
N GLY A 158 -1.04 -17.31 -20.98
CA GLY A 158 -1.91 -17.68 -22.09
C GLY A 158 -2.37 -16.44 -22.83
N SER A 159 -3.57 -16.49 -23.41
CA SER A 159 -4.09 -15.35 -24.15
C SER A 159 -4.52 -14.20 -23.22
N ASN A 160 -5.14 -14.49 -22.07
CA ASN A 160 -5.83 -13.48 -21.26
C ASN A 160 -5.37 -13.38 -19.81
N ALA A 161 -4.58 -14.31 -19.28
CA ALA A 161 -4.19 -14.32 -17.88
C ALA A 161 -2.68 -14.11 -17.74
N PHE A 162 -2.27 -13.47 -16.64
CA PHE A 162 -0.87 -13.28 -16.30
C PHE A 162 -0.66 -13.42 -14.78
N PHE A 163 0.53 -13.89 -14.40
CA PHE A 163 1.04 -13.67 -13.04
C PHE A 163 1.66 -12.29 -12.94
N ILE A 164 1.59 -11.70 -11.76
CA ILE A 164 2.22 -10.42 -11.49
C ILE A 164 2.92 -10.47 -10.14
N GLY A 165 4.19 -10.06 -10.09
CA GLY A 165 4.93 -9.83 -8.87
C GLY A 165 5.38 -8.37 -8.83
N GLY A 166 5.40 -7.75 -7.66
CA GLY A 166 5.68 -6.32 -7.56
C GLY A 166 6.23 -5.85 -6.22
N LEU A 167 6.90 -4.69 -6.31
CA LEU A 167 7.33 -3.89 -5.17
C LEU A 167 6.68 -2.52 -5.26
N ASP A 168 6.03 -2.09 -4.18
CA ASP A 168 5.35 -0.78 -4.11
C ASP A 168 5.80 -0.03 -2.86
N TYR A 169 6.48 1.11 -3.05
CA TYR A 169 6.73 2.08 -2.00
C TYR A 169 5.55 3.05 -1.91
N ARG A 170 5.04 3.26 -0.70
CA ARG A 170 3.97 4.23 -0.42
C ARG A 170 4.37 5.18 0.69
N TYR A 171 3.95 6.42 0.55
CA TYR A 171 4.10 7.47 1.55
C TYR A 171 2.80 8.25 1.71
N LEU A 172 2.41 8.50 2.95
CA LEU A 172 1.34 9.40 3.34
C LEU A 172 1.66 10.07 4.68
N SER A 173 1.05 11.23 4.95
CA SER A 173 1.29 12.01 6.17
C SER A 173 -0.02 12.54 6.78
N PRO A 174 -0.91 11.66 7.28
CA PRO A 174 -2.14 12.05 7.96
C PRO A 174 -1.91 12.88 9.23
N LYS A 175 -2.91 13.69 9.58
CA LYS A 175 -2.95 14.52 10.78
C LYS A 175 -4.09 14.05 11.67
N PHE A 176 -3.76 13.42 12.77
CA PHE A 176 -4.72 12.89 13.73
C PHE A 176 -5.01 13.92 14.82
N LYS A 177 -6.25 13.92 15.32
CA LYS A 177 -6.68 14.73 16.45
C LYS A 177 -7.15 13.80 17.55
N SER A 178 -6.35 13.66 18.61
CA SER A 178 -6.76 12.90 19.78
C SER A 178 -7.27 13.85 20.86
N ASN A 179 -8.53 13.68 21.24
CA ASN A 179 -9.09 14.39 22.38
C ASN A 179 -8.96 13.50 23.62
N SER A 180 -8.07 13.89 24.53
CA SER A 180 -7.89 13.20 25.80
C SER A 180 -8.50 14.02 26.94
N GLU A 181 -9.22 13.38 27.86
CA GLU A 181 -9.82 14.06 29.01
C GLU A 181 -8.77 14.69 29.95
N PHE A 182 -7.53 14.20 29.91
CA PHE A 182 -6.44 14.64 30.80
C PHE A 182 -5.50 15.70 30.19
N ILE A 183 -5.30 15.69 28.88
CA ILE A 183 -4.26 16.47 28.19
C ILE A 183 -4.85 17.47 27.18
N GLY A 184 -6.17 17.42 26.96
CA GLY A 184 -6.86 18.22 25.95
C GLY A 184 -6.69 17.66 24.54
N LEU A 185 -6.94 18.51 23.54
CA LEU A 185 -6.81 18.17 22.13
C LEU A 185 -5.34 18.21 21.72
N VAL A 186 -4.84 17.06 21.27
CA VAL A 186 -3.47 16.90 20.75
C VAL A 186 -3.59 16.62 19.25
N GLU A 187 -2.97 17.47 18.44
CA GLU A 187 -2.80 17.22 17.01
C GLU A 187 -1.44 16.58 16.75
N ALA A 188 -1.44 15.41 16.10
CA ALA A 188 -0.22 14.68 15.78
C ALA A 188 -0.18 14.38 14.28
N THR A 189 0.97 14.64 13.65
CA THR A 189 1.19 14.25 12.25
C THR A 189 1.99 12.96 12.22
N GLN A 190 1.44 11.89 11.65
CA GLN A 190 2.17 10.64 11.49
C GLN A 190 2.65 10.51 10.05
N LYS A 191 3.97 10.45 9.87
CA LYS A 191 4.55 10.04 8.59
C LYS A 191 4.49 8.52 8.48
N MET A 192 3.74 8.01 7.50
CA MET A 192 3.57 6.58 7.26
C MET A 192 4.25 6.23 5.93
N SER A 193 5.25 5.35 5.99
CA SER A 193 5.92 4.81 4.80
C SER A 193 5.89 3.29 4.84
N THR A 194 5.54 2.66 3.72
CA THR A 194 5.56 1.20 3.59
C THR A 194 6.18 0.77 2.28
N LEU A 195 6.97 -0.31 2.31
CA LEU A 195 7.35 -1.07 1.14
C LEU A 195 6.55 -2.36 1.12
N LYS A 196 5.73 -2.55 0.08
CA LYS A 196 5.01 -3.79 -0.14
C LYS A 196 5.81 -4.70 -1.05
N VAL A 197 5.82 -6.00 -0.74
CA VAL A 197 6.20 -7.08 -1.65
C VAL A 197 4.95 -7.92 -1.93
N GLY A 198 4.53 -8.02 -3.19
CA GLY A 198 3.29 -8.71 -3.57
C GLY A 198 3.43 -9.66 -4.74
N ILE A 199 2.59 -10.69 -4.75
CA ILE A 199 2.43 -11.63 -5.86
C ILE A 199 0.93 -11.82 -6.08
N GLY A 200 0.50 -11.87 -7.34
CA GLY A 200 -0.91 -11.95 -7.69
C GLY A 200 -1.15 -12.42 -9.11
N ILE A 201 -2.38 -12.24 -9.53
CA ILE A 201 -2.88 -12.63 -10.86
C ILE A 201 -3.60 -11.46 -11.50
N GLY A 202 -3.69 -11.49 -12.82
CA GLY A 202 -4.49 -10.53 -13.56
C GLY A 202 -4.98 -11.05 -14.90
N ILE A 203 -5.86 -10.25 -15.49
CA ILE A 203 -6.45 -10.49 -16.79
C ILE A 203 -6.14 -9.35 -17.76
N ALA A 204 -5.88 -9.70 -19.01
CA ALA A 204 -5.61 -8.79 -20.12
C ALA A 204 -6.73 -8.91 -21.17
N PHE A 205 -7.30 -7.77 -21.56
CA PHE A 205 -8.45 -7.68 -22.49
C PHE A 205 -8.39 -6.43 -23.38
#